data_AF-O66906-F1
#
_entry.id   AF-O66906-F1
#
_cell.length_a   1.000
_cell.length_b   1.000
_cell.length_c   1.000
_cell.angle_alpha   90.00
_cell.angle_beta   90.00
_cell.angle_gamma   90.00
#
_symmetry.space_group_name_H-M   'P 1'
#
loop_
_entity.id
_entity.type
_entity.pdbx_description
1 polymer ?
#
loop_
_entity_poly.entity_id
_entity_poly.type
_entity_poly.pdbx_seq_one_letter_code
_entity_poly.pdbx_strand_id
1 'polypeptide(L)'
;MLIVLLALLLLSCSPKYKIVKEYVLPQNTLCVQDCKEKFLECKKACFESYNACLKESVERARKVYLSLLKDYERKSREYEKAYENYLKELRTYRETLYRIKEDLKFYERICSAYKDKEACDKKEWLKKRIRFYERRKPLPPQKPTMPSYEILLKREREACSCECGCEKLYDACFESCRGKVRIKKVCVENCD
;
A
#
# COMPACT_ATOMS: atom_id res chain seq x y z
N MET A 1 -13.70 -25.55 -20.67
CA MET A 1 -12.36 -25.22 -20.14
C MET A 1 -11.31 -24.91 -21.21
N LEU A 2 -11.44 -25.34 -22.48
CA LEU A 2 -10.43 -25.08 -23.52
C LEU A 2 -10.27 -23.61 -23.93
N ILE A 3 -11.35 -22.81 -23.88
CA ILE A 3 -11.33 -21.42 -24.41
C ILE A 3 -10.49 -20.46 -23.53
N VAL A 4 -10.40 -20.71 -22.21
CA VAL A 4 -9.60 -19.88 -21.30
C VAL A 4 -8.09 -20.13 -21.48
N LEU A 5 -7.70 -21.36 -21.83
CA LEU A 5 -6.29 -21.70 -22.13
C LEU A 5 -5.81 -21.08 -23.45
N LEU A 6 -6.68 -20.91 -24.44
CA LEU A 6 -6.33 -20.30 -25.73
C LEU A 6 -6.14 -18.78 -25.62
N ALA A 7 -6.89 -18.10 -24.75
CA ALA A 7 -6.79 -16.65 -24.54
C ALA A 7 -5.49 -16.22 -23.83
N LEU A 8 -4.90 -17.09 -22.99
CA LEU A 8 -3.64 -16.82 -22.29
C LEU A 8 -2.40 -16.94 -23.17
N LEU A 9 -2.47 -17.67 -24.29
CA LEU A 9 -1.36 -17.83 -25.24
C LEU A 9 -1.21 -16.67 -26.23
N LEU A 10 -2.18 -15.75 -26.30
CA LEU A 10 -2.13 -14.57 -27.18
C LEU A 10 -1.50 -13.34 -26.51
N LEU A 11 -1.00 -13.47 -25.28
CA LEU A 11 -0.08 -12.48 -24.67
C LEU A 11 1.36 -12.66 -25.19
N SER A 12 1.52 -12.93 -26.49
CA SER A 12 2.83 -13.01 -27.13
C SER A 12 3.56 -11.68 -26.95
N CYS A 13 4.77 -11.77 -26.41
CA CYS A 13 5.71 -10.69 -26.13
C CYS A 13 5.65 -9.56 -27.16
N SER A 14 5.19 -8.37 -26.77
CA SER A 14 5.31 -7.20 -27.64
C SER A 14 6.76 -6.70 -27.68
N PRO A 15 7.26 -6.22 -28.84
CA PRO A 15 8.59 -5.62 -28.95
C PRO A 15 8.72 -4.39 -28.05
N LYS A 16 9.83 -4.30 -27.31
CA LYS A 16 10.21 -3.09 -26.57
C LYS A 16 11.17 -2.27 -27.40
N TYR A 17 10.92 -0.97 -27.47
CA TYR A 17 11.75 -0.03 -28.21
C TYR A 17 12.39 1.00 -27.29
N LYS A 18 13.58 1.46 -27.67
CA LYS A 18 14.32 2.55 -27.02
C LYS A 18 14.63 3.64 -28.04
N ILE A 19 14.55 4.89 -27.60
CA ILE A 19 14.97 6.05 -28.39
C ILE A 19 16.49 6.21 -28.22
N VAL A 20 17.22 6.17 -29.33
CA VAL A 20 18.67 6.38 -29.40
C VAL A 20 18.95 7.65 -30.19
N LYS A 21 19.83 8.52 -29.68
CA LYS A 21 20.25 9.75 -30.35
C LYS A 21 21.62 9.56 -30.98
N GLU A 22 21.74 9.91 -32.26
CA GLU A 22 22.99 9.95 -33.02
C GLU A 22 23.34 11.40 -33.32
N TYR A 23 24.54 11.84 -32.92
CA TYR A 23 25.00 13.22 -33.08
C TYR A 23 25.94 13.34 -34.28
N VAL A 24 25.53 14.07 -35.32
CA VAL A 24 26.38 14.38 -36.47
C VAL A 24 27.15 15.67 -36.18
N LEU A 25 28.47 15.56 -36.04
CA LEU A 25 29.35 16.68 -35.67
C LEU A 25 29.34 17.81 -36.72
N PRO A 26 29.23 19.08 -36.29
CA PRO A 26 29.46 20.23 -37.15
C PRO A 26 30.96 20.52 -37.35
N GLN A 27 31.28 21.46 -38.24
CA GLN A 27 32.65 21.97 -38.40
C GLN A 27 33.13 22.74 -37.17
N ASN A 28 32.23 23.44 -36.47
CA ASN A 28 32.57 24.22 -35.28
C ASN A 28 32.66 23.32 -34.04
N THR A 29 33.80 22.65 -33.89
CA THR A 29 34.07 21.73 -32.77
C THR A 29 34.22 22.46 -31.43
N LEU A 30 34.67 23.72 -31.43
CA LEU A 30 34.79 24.54 -30.22
C LEU A 30 33.42 24.82 -29.59
N CYS A 31 32.42 25.22 -30.39
CA CYS A 31 31.05 25.40 -29.88
C CYS A 31 30.48 24.12 -29.25
N VAL A 32 30.76 22.95 -29.85
CA VAL A 32 30.34 21.66 -29.30
C VAL A 32 31.07 21.33 -28.00
N GLN A 33 32.32 21.75 -27.84
CA GLN A 33 33.05 21.58 -26.58
C GLN A 33 32.39 22.40 -25.47
N ASP A 34 32.04 23.66 -25.72
CA ASP A 34 31.32 24.49 -24.75
C ASP A 34 29.98 23.86 -24.35
N CYS A 35 29.26 23.26 -25.31
CA CYS A 35 28.02 22.51 -25.02
C CYS A 35 28.27 21.31 -24.09
N LYS A 36 29.38 20.58 -24.28
CA LYS A 36 29.74 19.44 -23.43
C LYS A 36 30.08 19.88 -22.02
N GLU A 37 30.83 20.97 -21.87
CA GLU A 37 31.17 21.53 -20.56
C GLU A 37 29.90 21.92 -19.79
N LYS A 38 28.99 22.67 -20.42
CA LYS A 38 27.67 23.01 -19.84
C LYS A 38 26.82 21.79 -19.49
N PHE A 39 26.87 20.74 -20.32
CA PHE A 39 26.16 19.50 -20.05
C PHE A 39 26.71 18.78 -18.81
N LEU A 40 28.03 18.73 -18.66
CA LEU A 40 28.68 18.14 -17.49
C LEU A 40 28.38 18.94 -16.22
N GLU A 41 28.43 20.27 -16.28
CA GLU A 41 28.02 21.15 -15.19
C GLU A 41 26.57 20.94 -14.79
N CYS A 42 25.66 20.86 -15.76
CA CYS A 42 24.25 20.57 -15.52
C CYS A 42 24.06 19.20 -14.84
N LYS A 43 24.73 18.16 -15.33
CA LYS A 43 24.65 16.81 -14.74
C LYS A 43 25.21 16.79 -13.31
N LYS A 44 26.29 17.53 -13.06
CA LYS A 44 26.87 17.69 -11.72
C LYS A 44 25.89 18.38 -10.76
N ALA A 45 25.36 19.55 -11.14
CA ALA A 45 24.40 20.30 -10.32
C ALA A 45 23.11 19.49 -10.06
N CYS A 46 22.66 18.73 -11.04
CA CYS A 46 21.53 17.82 -10.95
C CYS A 46 21.76 16.70 -9.93
N PHE A 47 22.93 16.04 -10.00
CA PHE A 47 23.31 15.02 -9.04
C PHE A 47 23.44 15.58 -7.62
N GLU A 48 24.02 16.77 -7.47
CA GLU A 48 24.12 17.47 -6.19
C GLU A 48 22.73 17.79 -5.61
N SER A 49 21.82 18.31 -6.42
CA SER A 49 20.44 18.62 -6.03
C SER A 49 19.66 17.36 -5.65
N TYR A 50 19.80 16.28 -6.41
CA TYR A 50 19.19 14.99 -6.09
C TYR A 50 19.71 14.43 -4.75
N ASN A 51 21.02 14.45 -4.52
CA ASN A 51 21.60 13.97 -3.27
C ASN A 51 21.22 14.85 -2.07
N ALA A 52 21.11 16.16 -2.26
CA ALA A 52 20.58 17.07 -1.25
C ALA A 52 19.13 16.69 -0.90
N CYS A 53 18.28 16.44 -1.90
CA CYS A 53 16.92 15.97 -1.70
C CYS A 53 16.87 14.65 -0.92
N LEU A 54 17.71 13.66 -1.26
CA LEU A 54 17.80 12.38 -0.55
C LEU A 54 18.26 12.53 0.91
N LYS A 55 19.12 13.51 1.19
CA LYS A 55 19.55 13.81 2.56
C LYS A 55 18.40 14.44 3.36
N GLU A 56 17.70 15.40 2.77
CA GLU A 56 16.54 16.04 3.41
C GLU A 56 15.36 15.09 3.58
N SER A 57 15.17 14.13 2.66
CA SER A 57 14.10 13.14 2.73
C SER A 57 14.17 12.32 4.03
N VAL A 58 15.37 12.09 4.55
CA VAL A 58 15.59 11.41 5.84
C VAL A 58 14.99 12.22 6.99
N GLU A 59 15.26 13.52 7.05
CA GLU A 59 14.74 14.38 8.11
C GLU A 59 13.22 14.57 8.00
N ARG A 60 12.69 14.72 6.78
CA ARG A 60 11.24 14.77 6.55
C ARG A 60 10.56 13.47 7.00
N ALA A 61 11.08 12.31 6.55
CA ALA A 61 10.55 11.01 6.93
C ALA A 61 10.61 10.80 8.45
N ARG A 62 11.72 11.19 9.10
CA ARG A 62 11.90 11.11 10.55
C ARG A 62 10.88 11.95 11.31
N LYS A 63 10.66 13.20 10.90
CA LYS A 63 9.68 14.10 11.51
C LYS A 63 8.27 13.51 11.45
N VAL A 64 7.86 13.03 10.27
CA VAL A 64 6.56 12.39 10.08
C VAL A 64 6.45 11.11 10.91
N TYR A 65 7.49 10.27 10.89
CA TYR A 65 7.54 9.01 11.65
C TYR A 65 7.39 9.23 13.15
N LEU A 66 8.09 10.22 13.73
CA LEU A 66 7.97 10.54 15.16
C LEU A 66 6.56 11.01 15.54
N SER A 67 5.91 11.79 14.68
CA SER A 67 4.50 12.17 14.89
C SER A 67 3.58 10.97 14.86
N LEU A 68 3.76 10.07 13.88
CA LEU A 68 2.96 8.85 13.76
C LEU A 68 3.20 7.89 14.92
N LEU A 69 4.41 7.84 15.46
CA LEU A 69 4.75 7.03 16.63
C LEU A 69 3.99 7.52 17.87
N LYS A 70 3.95 8.84 18.10
CA LYS A 70 3.16 9.44 19.18
C LYS A 70 1.67 9.13 19.05
N ASP A 71 1.14 9.20 17.83
CA ASP A 71 -0.25 8.83 17.55
C ASP A 71 -0.52 7.34 17.77
N TYR A 72 0.41 6.48 17.37
CA TYR A 72 0.34 5.04 17.59
C TYR A 72 0.34 4.69 19.08
N GLU A 73 1.19 5.33 19.89
CA GLU A 73 1.23 5.13 21.34
C GLU A 73 -0.09 5.53 22.01
N ARG A 74 -0.66 6.68 21.63
CA ARG A 74 -1.97 7.11 22.12
C ARG A 74 -3.05 6.08 21.78
N LYS A 75 -3.12 5.66 20.51
CA LYS A 75 -4.10 4.67 20.05
C LYS A 75 -3.89 3.30 20.70
N SER A 76 -2.64 2.92 21.02
CA SER A 76 -2.33 1.68 21.71
C SER A 76 -2.87 1.69 23.14
N ARG A 77 -2.72 2.80 23.87
CA ARG A 77 -3.33 2.96 25.21
C ARG A 77 -4.86 2.95 25.17
N GLU A 78 -5.47 3.56 24.16
CA GLU A 78 -6.92 3.51 23.95
C GLU A 78 -7.39 2.09 23.63
N TYR A 79 -6.65 1.38 22.78
CA TYR A 79 -6.90 -0.01 22.42
C TYR A 79 -6.83 -0.94 23.64
N GLU A 80 -5.82 -0.80 24.50
CA GLU A 80 -5.67 -1.61 25.72
C GLU A 80 -6.90 -1.50 26.62
N LYS A 81 -7.37 -0.27 26.90
CA LYS A 81 -8.59 -0.04 27.68
C LYS A 81 -9.83 -0.61 27.01
N ALA A 82 -9.97 -0.43 25.70
CA ALA A 82 -11.07 -0.99 24.94
C ALA A 82 -11.05 -2.53 24.96
N TYR A 83 -9.86 -3.13 24.93
CA TYR A 83 -9.67 -4.57 24.96
C TYR A 83 -10.03 -5.15 26.33
N GLU A 84 -9.66 -4.49 27.42
CA GLU A 84 -10.11 -4.86 28.78
C GLU A 84 -11.64 -4.83 28.91
N ASN A 85 -12.28 -3.77 28.41
CA ASN A 85 -13.74 -3.66 28.38
C ASN A 85 -14.38 -4.78 27.55
N TYR A 86 -13.82 -5.06 26.37
CA TYR A 86 -14.24 -6.18 25.53
C TYR A 86 -14.17 -7.53 26.28
N LEU A 87 -13.09 -7.79 27.02
CA LEU A 87 -12.96 -9.02 27.81
C LEU A 87 -14.01 -9.12 28.91
N LYS A 88 -14.34 -8.00 29.57
CA LYS A 88 -15.43 -7.94 30.56
C LYS A 88 -16.79 -8.22 29.93
N GLU A 89 -17.10 -7.57 28.81
CA GLU A 89 -18.34 -7.81 28.05
C GLU A 89 -18.44 -9.26 27.59
N LEU A 90 -17.34 -9.82 27.09
CA LEU A 90 -17.28 -11.21 26.64
C LEU A 90 -17.51 -12.18 27.80
N ARG A 91 -17.02 -11.89 29.00
CA ARG A 91 -17.30 -12.67 30.21
C ARG A 91 -18.79 -12.67 30.53
N THR A 92 -19.39 -11.49 30.66
CA THR A 92 -20.83 -11.34 30.94
C THR A 92 -21.70 -11.98 29.86
N TYR A 93 -21.28 -11.86 28.60
CA TYR A 93 -21.90 -12.53 27.46
C TYR A 93 -21.88 -14.06 27.66
N ARG A 94 -20.72 -14.65 27.96
CA ARG A 94 -20.56 -16.10 28.15
C ARG A 94 -21.41 -16.62 29.32
N GLU A 95 -21.37 -15.94 30.46
CA GLU A 95 -22.15 -16.30 31.65
C GLU A 95 -23.66 -16.25 31.38
N THR A 96 -24.13 -15.22 30.67
CA THR A 96 -25.53 -15.08 30.32
C THR A 96 -25.97 -16.16 29.33
N LEU A 97 -25.16 -16.42 28.30
CA LEU A 97 -25.45 -17.48 27.34
C LEU A 97 -25.46 -18.86 28.02
N TYR A 98 -24.55 -19.11 28.95
CA TYR A 98 -24.52 -20.34 29.76
C TYR A 98 -25.82 -20.52 30.55
N ARG A 99 -26.26 -19.49 31.29
CA ARG A 99 -27.52 -19.53 32.05
C ARG A 99 -28.74 -19.83 31.16
N ILE A 100 -28.85 -19.15 30.01
CA ILE A 100 -29.95 -19.39 29.06
C ILE A 100 -29.90 -20.84 28.51
N LYS A 101 -28.70 -21.41 28.30
CA LYS A 101 -28.54 -22.80 27.85
C LYS A 101 -28.90 -23.80 28.95
N GLU A 102 -28.58 -23.53 30.21
CA GLU A 102 -29.01 -24.37 31.34
C GLU A 102 -30.52 -24.35 31.51
N ASP A 103 -31.15 -23.17 31.43
CA ASP A 103 -32.61 -23.05 31.43
C ASP A 103 -33.23 -23.86 30.28
N LEU A 104 -32.63 -23.78 29.08
CA LEU A 104 -33.12 -24.53 27.93
C LEU A 104 -33.11 -26.04 28.23
N LYS A 105 -32.02 -26.58 28.76
CA LYS A 105 -31.92 -28.00 29.13
C LYS A 105 -32.99 -28.39 30.15
N PHE A 106 -33.25 -27.54 31.14
CA PHE A 106 -34.29 -27.78 32.14
C PHE A 106 -35.67 -27.89 31.49
N TYR A 107 -36.08 -26.90 30.70
CA TYR A 107 -37.38 -26.90 30.04
C TYR A 107 -37.50 -27.97 28.95
N GLU A 108 -36.40 -28.35 28.30
CA GLU A 108 -36.35 -29.49 27.36
C GLU A 108 -36.71 -30.80 28.05
N ARG A 109 -36.17 -31.06 29.25
CA ARG A 109 -36.51 -32.25 30.04
C ARG A 109 -37.98 -32.26 30.43
N ILE A 110 -38.49 -31.16 31.01
CA ILE A 110 -39.89 -31.09 31.47
C ILE A 110 -40.88 -31.23 30.31
N CYS A 111 -40.68 -30.49 29.22
CA CYS A 111 -41.52 -30.59 28.01
C CYS A 111 -41.52 -32.02 27.43
N SER A 112 -40.37 -32.70 27.45
CA SER A 112 -40.27 -34.06 26.89
C SER A 112 -40.96 -35.10 27.76
N ALA A 113 -40.80 -35.01 29.08
CA ALA A 113 -41.35 -35.97 30.04
C ALA A 113 -42.86 -35.81 30.28
N TYR A 114 -43.34 -34.57 30.43
CA TYR A 114 -44.71 -34.30 30.88
C TYR A 114 -45.62 -33.72 29.79
N LYS A 115 -45.08 -33.35 28.63
CA LYS A 115 -45.81 -32.61 27.58
C LYS A 115 -46.48 -31.33 28.09
N ASP A 116 -45.91 -30.75 29.14
CA ASP A 116 -46.38 -29.50 29.73
C ASP A 116 -46.28 -28.37 28.70
N LYS A 117 -47.41 -27.73 28.41
CA LYS A 117 -47.52 -26.73 27.35
C LYS A 117 -46.61 -25.53 27.63
N GLU A 118 -46.61 -25.03 28.87
CA GLU A 118 -45.80 -23.87 29.26
C GLU A 118 -44.30 -24.18 29.11
N ALA A 119 -43.86 -25.37 29.54
CA ALA A 119 -42.49 -25.81 29.38
C ALA A 119 -42.08 -25.92 27.91
N CYS A 120 -42.95 -26.44 27.05
CA CYS A 120 -42.68 -26.54 25.62
C CYS A 120 -42.61 -25.18 24.92
N ASP A 121 -43.50 -24.25 25.26
CA ASP A 121 -43.47 -22.87 24.75
C ASP A 121 -42.21 -22.13 25.22
N LYS A 122 -41.85 -22.29 26.50
CA LYS A 122 -40.64 -21.70 27.07
C LYS A 122 -39.37 -22.22 26.42
N LYS A 123 -39.27 -23.52 26.15
CA LYS A 123 -38.18 -24.13 25.38
C LYS A 123 -38.00 -23.45 24.03
N GLU A 124 -39.07 -23.28 23.25
CA GLU A 124 -38.99 -22.65 21.93
C GLU A 124 -38.63 -21.16 22.02
N TRP A 125 -39.12 -20.46 23.04
CA TRP A 125 -38.70 -19.09 23.34
C TRP A 125 -37.21 -19.00 23.69
N LEU A 126 -36.68 -19.91 24.52
CA LEU A 126 -35.26 -19.97 24.88
C LEU A 126 -34.37 -20.24 23.66
N LYS A 127 -34.77 -21.14 22.76
CA LYS A 127 -34.04 -21.38 21.50
C LYS A 127 -33.96 -20.12 20.64
N LYS A 128 -35.08 -19.39 20.47
CA LYS A 128 -35.10 -18.11 19.75
C LYS A 128 -34.21 -17.07 20.44
N ARG A 129 -34.26 -17.00 21.78
CA ARG A 129 -33.44 -16.10 22.59
C ARG A 129 -31.94 -16.38 22.44
N ILE A 130 -31.52 -17.64 22.43
CA ILE A 130 -30.11 -18.04 22.18
C ILE A 130 -29.66 -17.54 20.81
N ARG A 131 -30.41 -17.84 19.73
CA ARG A 131 -30.04 -17.38 18.37
C ARG A 131 -29.95 -15.87 18.25
N PHE A 132 -30.79 -15.15 18.98
CA PHE A 132 -30.71 -13.68 19.04
C PHE A 132 -29.47 -13.21 19.79
N TYR A 133 -29.16 -13.84 20.93
CA TYR A 133 -28.00 -13.49 21.73
C TYR A 133 -26.68 -13.79 21.01
N GLU A 134 -26.58 -14.95 20.33
CA GLU A 134 -25.40 -15.35 19.56
C GLU A 134 -25.05 -14.39 18.42
N ARG A 135 -26.05 -13.75 17.81
CA ARG A 135 -25.85 -12.69 16.80
C ARG A 135 -25.28 -11.39 17.38
N ARG A 136 -25.37 -11.19 18.69
CA ARG A 136 -24.90 -9.99 19.40
C ARG A 136 -23.62 -10.26 20.20
N LYS A 137 -22.86 -11.28 19.82
CA LYS A 137 -21.58 -11.58 20.44
C LYS A 137 -20.66 -10.35 20.35
N PRO A 138 -20.06 -9.89 21.47
CA PRO A 138 -19.12 -8.79 21.45
C PRO A 138 -17.98 -9.03 20.45
N LEU A 139 -17.55 -7.97 19.77
CA LEU A 139 -16.44 -7.99 18.82
C LEU A 139 -15.19 -7.34 19.43
N PRO A 140 -14.00 -7.89 19.17
CA PRO A 140 -12.76 -7.29 19.66
C PRO A 140 -12.54 -5.92 19.01
N PRO A 141 -11.92 -4.95 19.73
CA PRO A 141 -11.53 -3.68 19.14
C PRO A 141 -10.44 -3.87 18.08
N GLN A 142 -10.29 -2.89 17.18
CA GLN A 142 -9.25 -2.92 16.15
C GLN A 142 -7.89 -2.53 16.74
N LYS A 143 -6.88 -3.37 16.53
CA LYS A 143 -5.51 -3.08 16.97
C LYS A 143 -4.89 -1.99 16.08
N PRO A 144 -4.24 -0.95 16.65
CA PRO A 144 -3.55 0.04 15.86
C PRO A 144 -2.36 -0.57 15.11
N THR A 145 -2.07 -0.02 13.93
CA THR A 145 -0.95 -0.46 13.08
C THR A 145 0.29 0.38 13.37
N MET A 146 1.42 -0.29 13.61
CA MET A 146 2.71 0.35 13.78
C MET A 146 3.12 1.08 12.47
N PRO A 147 3.47 2.37 12.51
CA PRO A 147 3.99 3.04 11.32
C PRO A 147 5.35 2.45 10.91
N SER A 148 5.64 2.45 9.60
CA SER A 148 6.92 2.00 9.06
C SER A 148 7.76 3.18 8.59
N TYR A 149 8.93 3.36 9.21
CA TYR A 149 9.90 4.37 8.80
C TYR A 149 10.38 4.15 7.36
N GLU A 150 10.60 2.90 6.96
CA GLU A 150 11.06 2.55 5.62
C GLU A 150 10.06 2.96 4.53
N ILE A 151 8.76 2.69 4.75
CA ILE A 151 7.71 3.09 3.81
C ILE A 151 7.65 4.62 3.68
N LEU A 152 7.77 5.34 4.80
CA LEU A 152 7.79 6.80 4.79
C LEU A 152 9.02 7.34 4.07
N LEU A 153 10.20 6.80 4.35
CA LEU A 153 11.44 7.19 3.68
C LEU A 153 11.39 6.93 2.17
N LYS A 154 10.84 5.78 1.76
CA LYS A 154 10.66 5.45 0.35
C LYS A 154 9.77 6.50 -0.33
N ARG A 155 8.61 6.80 0.26
CA ARG A 155 7.70 7.83 -0.25
C ARG A 155 8.36 9.21 -0.36
N GLU A 156 9.13 9.62 0.66
CA GLU A 156 9.84 10.90 0.64
C GLU A 156 10.95 10.95 -0.43
N ARG A 157 11.56 9.80 -0.76
CA ARG A 157 12.58 9.69 -1.81
C ARG A 157 11.99 9.62 -3.22
N GLU A 158 10.78 9.09 -3.39
CA GLU A 158 10.08 9.09 -4.68
C GLU A 158 9.81 10.50 -5.21
N ALA A 159 9.78 11.50 -4.31
CA ALA A 159 9.70 12.91 -4.70
C ALA A 159 11.03 13.49 -5.22
N CYS A 160 12.16 12.82 -4.98
CA CYS A 160 13.46 13.23 -5.51
C CYS A 160 13.60 12.76 -6.97
N SER A 161 13.95 13.67 -7.88
CA SER A 161 14.11 13.37 -9.30
C SER A 161 15.52 13.63 -9.80
N CYS A 162 16.01 12.75 -10.68
CA CYS A 162 17.23 12.95 -11.47
C CYS A 162 16.95 13.52 -12.88
N GLU A 163 15.68 13.79 -13.22
CA GLU A 163 15.29 14.32 -14.52
C GLU A 163 15.43 15.85 -14.59
N CYS A 164 16.68 16.32 -14.65
CA CYS A 164 17.01 17.75 -14.71
C CYS A 164 16.97 18.37 -16.12
N GLY A 165 16.66 17.60 -17.17
CA GLY A 165 16.57 18.13 -18.54
C GLY A 165 17.91 18.45 -19.22
N CYS A 166 19.06 18.11 -18.63
CA CYS A 166 20.38 18.40 -19.21
C CYS A 166 20.55 17.89 -20.64
N GLU A 167 19.97 16.73 -20.98
CA GLU A 167 20.04 16.20 -22.35
C GLU A 167 19.31 17.08 -23.36
N LYS A 168 18.14 17.64 -23.00
CA LYS A 168 17.40 18.55 -23.87
C LYS A 168 18.19 19.84 -24.11
N LEU A 169 18.86 20.34 -23.06
CA LEU A 169 19.73 21.52 -23.16
C LEU A 169 20.95 21.23 -24.04
N TYR A 170 21.55 20.04 -23.91
CA TYR A 170 22.67 19.64 -24.76
C TYR A 170 22.26 19.49 -26.23
N ASP A 171 21.12 18.84 -26.51
CA ASP A 171 20.58 18.71 -27.88
C ASP A 171 20.39 20.08 -28.52
N ALA A 172 19.71 21.00 -27.82
CA ALA A 172 19.46 22.34 -28.32
C ALA A 172 20.77 23.13 -28.56
N CYS A 173 21.74 23.00 -27.65
CA CYS A 173 23.07 23.59 -27.80
C CYS A 173 23.79 23.01 -29.02
N PHE A 174 23.77 21.69 -29.18
CA PHE A 174 24.41 20.99 -30.30
C PHE A 174 23.84 21.41 -31.66
N GLU A 175 22.52 21.54 -31.77
CA GLU A 175 21.86 22.05 -32.97
C GLU A 175 22.18 23.53 -33.23
N SER A 176 22.31 24.34 -32.17
CA SER A 176 22.76 25.74 -32.30
C SER A 176 24.18 25.88 -32.87
N CYS A 177 25.04 24.89 -32.60
CA CYS A 177 26.37 24.77 -33.21
C CYS A 177 26.33 24.23 -34.66
N ARG A 178 25.14 24.14 -35.28
CA ARG A 178 24.88 23.51 -36.59
C ARG A 178 25.09 22.00 -36.63
N GLY A 179 25.15 21.34 -35.48
CA GLY A 179 25.09 19.89 -35.40
C GLY A 179 23.70 19.37 -35.77
N LYS A 180 23.58 18.06 -36.02
CA LYS A 180 22.27 17.42 -36.23
C LYS A 180 22.09 16.26 -35.25
N VAL A 181 20.96 16.24 -34.55
CA VAL A 181 20.57 15.11 -33.68
C VAL A 181 19.60 14.21 -34.44
N ARG A 182 20.04 13.00 -34.78
CA ARG A 182 19.19 11.98 -35.42
C ARG A 182 18.59 11.09 -34.35
N ILE A 183 17.27 11.04 -34.30
CA ILE A 183 16.54 10.19 -33.36
C ILE A 183 16.21 8.87 -34.06
N LYS A 184 16.68 7.75 -33.52
CA LYS A 184 16.39 6.40 -34.00
C LYS A 184 15.59 5.65 -32.95
N LYS A 185 14.49 5.02 -33.36
CA LYS A 185 13.75 4.06 -32.53
C LYS A 185 14.34 2.68 -32.78
N VAL A 186 15.03 2.13 -31.79
CA VAL A 186 15.70 0.83 -31.88
C VAL A 186 14.92 -0.17 -31.04
N CYS A 187 14.62 -1.33 -31.59
CA CYS A 187 14.04 -2.42 -30.82
C CYS A 187 15.13 -3.04 -29.92
N VAL A 188 14.82 -3.24 -28.64
CA VAL A 188 15.77 -3.76 -27.62
C VAL A 188 15.36 -5.12 -27.07
N GLU A 189 14.08 -5.47 -27.08
CA GLU A 189 13.59 -6.79 -26.64
C GLU A 189 12.40 -7.25 -27.50
N ASN A 190 12.27 -8.57 -27.67
CA ASN A 190 11.21 -9.23 -28.44
C ASN A 190 11.09 -8.71 -29.89
N CYS A 191 12.24 -8.59 -30.55
CA CYS A 191 12.39 -7.96 -31.85
C CYS A 191 12.36 -8.99 -32.98
N ASP A 192 11.32 -9.82 -33.05
CA ASP A 192 11.09 -10.78 -34.14
C ASP A 192 9.59 -10.87 -34.46
#